data_AF-A0A258RTP3-F1
#
_entry.id   AF-A0A258RTP3-F1
#
_cell.length_a   1.000
_cell.length_b   1.000
_cell.length_c   1.000
_cell.angle_alpha   90.00
_cell.angle_beta   90.00
_cell.angle_gamma   90.00
#
_symmetry.space_group_name_H-M   'P 1'
#
loop_
_entity.id
_entity.type
_entity.pdbx_description
1 polymer ?
#
loop_
_entity_poly.entity_id
_entity_poly.type
_entity_poly.pdbx_seq_one_letter_code
_entity_poly.pdbx_strand_id
1 'polypeptide(L)'
;MINIAKLIAGIVAISFFGSAQATERETPLRTVNNAPIFLYYNDGVISRDGRFRLVFQTDGNLVLYQGQSPLWSSETTPTYFSISQPGGPNTNGPFVTNMVNYACVAVFQGDGNLVVYGATGLASSGNPCQRTSFASMKPFWNSRTSAYPGSTLEVQDDGNLVIYDTSSIARWNSRTCCR
;
A
#
# COMPACT_ATOMS: atom_id res chain seq x y z
N MET A 1 -44.45 -0.08 -12.33
CA MET A 1 -43.89 -1.44 -12.48
C MET A 1 -42.37 -1.32 -12.56
N ILE A 2 -41.64 -1.91 -11.61
CA ILE A 2 -40.18 -2.07 -11.65
C ILE A 2 -39.95 -3.52 -11.21
N ASN A 3 -39.19 -4.29 -11.98
CA ASN A 3 -39.02 -5.73 -11.73
C ASN A 3 -37.65 -6.00 -11.09
N ILE A 4 -37.63 -6.85 -10.05
CA ILE A 4 -36.44 -7.18 -9.26
C ILE A 4 -36.22 -8.70 -9.31
N ALA A 5 -35.08 -9.12 -9.88
CA ALA A 5 -34.46 -10.43 -9.67
C ALA A 5 -32.94 -10.20 -9.75
N LYS A 6 -32.12 -10.42 -8.72
CA LYS A 6 -31.90 -11.65 -7.92
C LYS A 6 -31.72 -12.89 -8.79
N LEU A 7 -30.46 -13.19 -9.14
CA LEU A 7 -30.02 -14.58 -9.23
C LEU A 7 -29.43 -15.00 -7.88
N ILE A 8 -29.92 -16.13 -7.37
CA ILE A 8 -29.34 -16.88 -6.27
C ILE A 8 -28.84 -18.20 -6.87
N ALA A 9 -27.61 -18.58 -6.53
CA ALA A 9 -27.14 -19.95 -6.67
C ALA A 9 -26.38 -20.30 -5.38
N GLY A 10 -26.80 -21.37 -4.70
CA GLY A 10 -26.14 -21.86 -3.48
C GLY A 10 -25.61 -23.30 -3.65
N ILE A 11 -25.04 -23.80 -2.55
CA ILE A 11 -24.67 -25.21 -2.23
C ILE A 11 -23.28 -25.63 -2.75
N VAL A 12 -22.38 -26.26 -1.98
CA VAL A 12 -22.39 -26.69 -0.55
C VAL A 12 -21.34 -25.91 0.27
N ALA A 13 -21.58 -25.70 1.58
CA ALA A 13 -20.51 -25.36 2.52
C ALA A 13 -19.74 -26.64 2.94
N ILE A 14 -18.57 -26.88 2.35
CA ILE A 14 -17.60 -27.85 2.86
C ILE A 14 -16.59 -27.06 3.69
N SER A 15 -16.46 -27.43 4.97
CA SER A 15 -15.54 -26.79 5.91
C SER A 15 -14.08 -27.08 5.57
N PHE A 16 -13.45 -26.18 4.81
CA PHE A 16 -12.00 -26.08 4.70
C PHE A 16 -11.48 -25.02 5.67
N PHE A 17 -10.52 -25.38 6.53
CA PHE A 17 -9.66 -24.40 7.18
C PHE A 17 -8.65 -23.86 6.15
N GLY A 18 -9.13 -22.92 5.34
CA GLY A 18 -8.33 -22.17 4.39
C GLY A 18 -9.00 -20.81 4.22
N SER A 19 -8.34 -19.76 4.71
CA SER A 19 -8.81 -18.38 4.52
C SER A 19 -9.04 -18.14 3.03
N ALA A 20 -10.24 -17.69 2.65
CA ALA A 20 -10.51 -17.22 1.31
C ALA A 20 -9.59 -16.01 1.04
N GLN A 21 -8.45 -16.28 0.42
CA GLN A 21 -7.51 -15.25 0.02
C GLN A 21 -8.23 -14.39 -1.02
N ALA A 22 -8.38 -13.10 -0.75
CA ALA A 22 -8.83 -12.15 -1.78
C ALA A 22 -7.91 -12.32 -2.98
N THR A 23 -8.47 -12.50 -4.18
CA THR A 23 -7.68 -12.81 -5.38
C THR A 23 -6.70 -11.67 -5.66
N GLU A 24 -5.44 -11.86 -5.25
CA GLU A 24 -4.36 -10.91 -5.48
C GLU A 24 -4.26 -10.63 -6.97
N ARG A 25 -4.13 -9.36 -7.35
CA ARG A 25 -4.13 -8.99 -8.76
C ARG A 25 -2.79 -9.38 -9.38
N GLU A 26 -2.82 -10.22 -10.41
CA GLU A 26 -1.63 -10.56 -11.19
C GLU A 26 -1.03 -9.30 -11.85
N THR A 27 0.29 -9.23 -11.89
CA THR A 27 1.03 -8.13 -12.51
C THR A 27 1.55 -8.50 -13.91
N PRO A 28 1.83 -7.54 -14.82
CA PRO A 28 1.95 -6.09 -14.64
C PRO A 28 0.63 -5.37 -14.41
N LEU A 29 0.63 -4.46 -13.44
CA LEU A 29 -0.42 -3.48 -13.24
C LEU A 29 -0.22 -2.30 -14.19
N ARG A 30 -1.31 -1.83 -14.82
CA ARG A 30 -1.35 -0.56 -15.54
C ARG A 30 -2.58 0.23 -15.15
N THR A 31 -2.43 1.54 -14.98
CA THR A 31 -3.55 2.47 -14.79
C THR A 31 -4.36 2.62 -16.08
N VAL A 32 -5.68 2.60 -15.97
CA VAL A 32 -6.60 2.82 -17.11
C VAL A 32 -7.14 4.24 -17.03
N ASN A 33 -7.13 4.99 -18.14
CA ASN A 33 -7.57 6.40 -18.19
C ASN A 33 -6.93 7.29 -17.10
N ASN A 34 -5.65 7.05 -16.79
CA ASN A 34 -4.89 7.72 -15.72
C ASN A 34 -5.45 7.49 -14.29
N ALA A 35 -6.43 6.59 -14.10
CA ALA A 35 -6.99 6.28 -12.79
C ALA A 35 -5.98 5.52 -11.93
N PRO A 36 -5.69 5.99 -10.70
CA PRO A 36 -4.74 5.33 -9.80
C PRO A 36 -5.26 3.97 -9.33
N ILE A 37 -4.33 3.06 -9.06
CA ILE A 37 -4.59 1.76 -8.44
C ILE A 37 -4.21 1.87 -6.97
N PHE A 38 -5.19 1.70 -6.09
CA PHE A 38 -5.00 1.68 -4.64
C PHE A 38 -4.78 0.25 -4.15
N LEU A 39 -3.88 0.10 -3.18
CA LEU A 39 -3.70 -1.08 -2.35
C LEU A 39 -3.94 -0.65 -0.90
N TYR A 40 -5.08 -1.05 -0.35
CA TYR A 40 -5.45 -0.85 1.04
C TYR A 40 -4.83 -1.95 1.93
N TYR A 41 -5.07 -1.91 3.23
CA TYR A 41 -4.51 -2.89 4.16
C TYR A 41 -4.90 -4.33 3.81
N ASN A 42 -3.90 -5.20 3.71
CA ASN A 42 -3.94 -6.58 3.23
C ASN A 42 -4.25 -6.76 1.74
N ASP A 43 -4.36 -5.68 0.94
CA ASP A 43 -4.36 -5.82 -0.51
C ASP A 43 -2.94 -6.15 -0.99
N GLY A 44 -2.85 -6.95 -2.04
CA GLY A 44 -1.60 -7.35 -2.64
C GLY A 44 -1.72 -7.72 -4.11
N VAL A 45 -0.55 -7.80 -4.75
CA VAL A 45 -0.38 -8.16 -6.15
C VAL A 45 0.73 -9.19 -6.30
N ILE A 46 0.57 -10.07 -7.29
CA ILE A 46 1.31 -11.35 -7.37
C ILE A 46 2.08 -11.48 -8.69
N SER A 47 3.21 -12.19 -8.66
CA SER A 47 3.91 -12.66 -9.86
C SER A 47 3.06 -13.66 -10.65
N ARG A 48 3.36 -13.85 -11.94
CA ARG A 48 2.57 -14.74 -12.81
C ARG A 48 2.74 -16.21 -12.39
N ASP A 49 3.91 -16.55 -11.86
CA ASP A 49 4.20 -17.88 -11.29
C ASP A 49 3.65 -18.10 -9.87
N GLY A 50 3.05 -17.08 -9.25
CA GLY A 50 2.46 -17.15 -7.91
C GLY A 50 3.45 -17.15 -6.74
N ARG A 51 4.78 -17.11 -6.97
CA ARG A 51 5.80 -17.22 -5.91
C ARG A 51 6.03 -15.93 -5.12
N PHE A 52 5.84 -14.78 -5.75
CA PHE A 52 6.19 -13.48 -5.19
C PHE A 52 4.99 -12.57 -5.04
N ARG A 53 4.92 -11.86 -3.91
CA ARG A 53 3.76 -11.03 -3.53
C ARG A 53 4.22 -9.67 -3.01
N LEU A 54 3.69 -8.59 -3.58
CA LEU A 54 3.79 -7.26 -3.00
C LEU A 54 2.51 -6.98 -2.22
N VAL A 55 2.60 -6.79 -0.91
CA VAL A 55 1.45 -6.64 0.00
C VAL A 55 1.57 -5.32 0.77
N PHE A 56 0.48 -4.57 0.86
CA PHE A 56 0.39 -3.42 1.77
C PHE A 56 -0.18 -3.87 3.12
N GLN A 57 0.68 -4.02 4.12
CA GLN A 57 0.39 -4.68 5.39
C GLN A 57 -0.44 -3.79 6.33
N THR A 58 -1.10 -4.39 7.34
CA THR A 58 -1.91 -3.65 8.34
C THR A 58 -1.12 -2.67 9.20
N ASP A 59 0.20 -2.82 9.27
CA ASP A 59 1.12 -1.86 9.86
C ASP A 59 1.56 -0.77 8.87
N GLY A 60 0.92 -0.64 7.70
CA GLY A 60 1.26 0.37 6.71
C GLY A 60 2.60 0.17 6.00
N ASN A 61 3.28 -0.97 6.17
CA ASN A 61 4.46 -1.28 5.38
C ASN A 61 4.08 -1.88 4.02
N LEU A 62 4.70 -1.43 2.94
CA LEU A 62 4.58 -2.07 1.62
C LEU A 62 5.75 -3.03 1.45
N VAL A 63 5.49 -4.33 1.41
CA VAL A 63 6.54 -5.36 1.47
C VAL A 63 6.41 -6.37 0.34
N LEU A 64 7.53 -6.62 -0.32
CA LEU A 64 7.70 -7.68 -1.31
C LEU A 64 8.15 -8.96 -0.61
N TYR A 65 7.46 -10.07 -0.86
CA TYR A 65 7.69 -11.37 -0.26
C TYR A 65 7.98 -12.45 -1.31
N GLN A 66 8.78 -13.45 -0.91
CA GLN A 66 8.82 -14.79 -1.50
C GLN A 66 8.25 -15.77 -0.47
N GLY A 67 7.02 -16.23 -0.66
CA GLY A 67 6.28 -16.96 0.38
C GLY A 67 6.14 -16.11 1.65
N GLN A 68 6.82 -16.51 2.74
CA GLN A 68 6.88 -15.74 4.01
C GLN A 68 8.15 -14.90 4.18
N SER A 69 9.14 -15.03 3.27
CA SER A 69 10.42 -14.34 3.38
C SER A 69 10.35 -12.93 2.77
N PRO A 70 10.54 -11.85 3.55
CA PRO A 70 10.57 -10.50 2.99
C PRO A 70 11.84 -10.30 2.15
N LEU A 71 11.68 -9.72 0.96
CA LEU A 71 12.74 -9.38 0.03
C LEU A 71 13.08 -7.89 0.03
N TRP A 72 12.04 -7.04 0.05
CA TRP A 72 12.14 -5.58 0.03
C TRP A 72 10.96 -4.96 0.79
N SER A 73 11.14 -3.75 1.31
CA SER A 73 10.16 -3.02 2.11
C SER A 73 10.25 -1.51 1.82
N SER A 74 9.12 -0.79 1.88
CA SER A 74 9.09 0.67 1.84
C SER A 74 9.57 1.34 3.13
N GLU A 75 9.73 0.57 4.21
CA GLU A 75 10.14 1.02 5.55
C GLU A 75 9.16 2.03 6.17
N THR A 76 7.87 1.88 5.87
CA THR A 76 6.79 2.81 6.27
C THR A 76 5.97 2.34 7.47
N THR A 77 6.53 1.47 8.32
CA THR A 77 5.94 1.09 9.61
C THR A 77 5.76 2.30 10.55
N PRO A 78 4.85 2.24 11.54
CA PRO A 78 4.54 3.35 12.43
C PRO A 78 5.78 3.89 13.14
N THR A 79 6.05 5.18 12.93
CA THR A 79 7.07 5.90 13.68
C THR A 79 6.43 6.80 14.72
N TYR A 80 6.85 6.64 15.97
CA TYR A 80 6.40 7.42 17.11
C TYR A 80 7.43 8.50 17.43
N PHE A 81 6.96 9.71 17.73
CA PHE A 81 7.82 10.83 18.09
C PHE A 81 7.11 11.77 19.07
N SER A 82 7.88 12.54 19.82
CA SER A 82 7.37 13.49 20.80
C SER A 82 7.64 14.91 20.34
N ILE A 83 6.62 15.77 20.35
CA ILE A 83 6.77 17.22 20.12
C ILE A 83 6.71 17.90 21.49
N SER A 84 7.78 18.61 21.86
CA SER A 84 7.76 19.53 23.01
C SER A 84 7.22 20.90 22.56
N GLN A 85 6.19 21.40 23.22
CA GLN A 85 5.49 22.64 22.88
C GLN A 85 5.51 23.60 24.08
N PRO A 86 5.82 24.90 23.91
CA PRO A 86 5.68 25.87 24.99
C PRO A 86 4.21 26.08 25.38
N GLY A 87 3.93 26.21 26.68
CA GLY A 87 2.63 26.67 27.17
C GLY A 87 1.50 25.64 27.07
N GLY A 88 1.63 24.51 27.79
CA GLY A 88 0.51 23.60 28.01
C GLY A 88 -0.66 24.30 28.76
N PRO A 89 -1.90 23.75 28.70
CA PRO A 89 -3.11 24.44 29.16
C PRO A 89 -3.04 25.04 30.57
N ASN A 90 -2.26 24.43 31.48
CA ASN A 90 -2.27 24.73 32.91
C ASN A 90 -0.85 24.89 33.53
N THR A 91 0.23 25.08 32.75
CA THR A 91 1.62 24.98 33.29
C THR A 91 2.63 25.97 32.73
N ASN A 92 3.45 26.55 33.62
CA ASN A 92 4.67 27.32 33.30
C ASN A 92 5.84 26.41 32.83
N GLY A 93 5.58 25.51 31.88
CA GLY A 93 6.57 24.55 31.38
C GLY A 93 6.16 23.89 30.06
N PRO A 94 7.07 23.16 29.40
CA PRO A 94 6.80 22.52 28.12
C PRO A 94 5.79 21.38 28.24
N PHE A 95 4.82 21.34 27.35
CA PHE A 95 3.89 20.24 27.18
C PHE A 95 4.42 19.28 26.11
N VAL A 96 4.45 17.97 26.41
CA VAL A 96 4.95 16.96 25.48
C VAL A 96 3.78 16.21 24.85
N THR A 97 3.66 16.33 23.53
CA THR A 97 2.63 15.66 22.72
C THR A 97 3.25 14.47 22.01
N ASN A 98 2.75 13.26 22.28
CA ASN A 98 3.16 12.05 21.56
C ASN A 98 2.35 11.90 20.26
N MET A 99 3.08 11.78 19.16
CA MET A 99 2.56 11.73 17.79
C MET A 99 2.96 10.40 17.14
N VAL A 100 2.17 9.97 16.17
CA VAL A 100 2.43 8.80 15.33
C VAL A 100 2.28 9.17 13.86
N ASN A 101 3.25 8.76 13.04
CA ASN A 101 3.11 8.69 11.59
C ASN A 101 2.61 7.28 11.24
N TYR A 102 1.54 7.18 10.46
CA TYR A 102 0.96 5.91 10.03
C TYR A 102 0.75 5.92 8.52
N ALA A 103 1.30 4.95 7.80
CA ALA A 103 1.02 4.78 6.39
C ALA A 103 -0.37 4.15 6.19
N CYS A 104 -1.14 4.70 5.26
CA CYS A 104 -2.58 4.47 5.13
C CYS A 104 -2.98 3.71 3.87
N VAL A 105 -2.24 3.90 2.77
CA VAL A 105 -2.52 3.30 1.46
C VAL A 105 -1.28 3.34 0.58
N ALA A 106 -1.03 2.29 -0.19
CA ALA A 106 -0.08 2.33 -1.31
C ALA A 106 -0.82 2.58 -2.62
N VAL A 107 -0.27 3.39 -3.51
CA VAL A 107 -0.94 3.82 -4.74
C VAL A 107 0.03 3.77 -5.92
N PHE A 108 -0.31 3.03 -6.97
CA PHE A 108 0.32 3.16 -8.27
C PHE A 108 -0.46 4.20 -9.09
N GLN A 109 0.18 5.33 -9.34
CA GLN A 109 -0.42 6.54 -9.88
C GLN A 109 -0.32 6.58 -11.41
N GLY A 110 -1.25 7.32 -12.06
CA GLY A 110 -1.30 7.42 -13.52
C GLY A 110 -0.06 8.08 -14.15
N ASP A 111 0.66 8.89 -13.36
CA ASP A 111 1.94 9.52 -13.72
C ASP A 111 3.14 8.54 -13.68
N GLY A 112 2.91 7.28 -13.31
CA GLY A 112 3.92 6.23 -13.22
C GLY A 112 4.60 6.10 -11.86
N ASN A 113 4.19 6.86 -10.85
CA ASN A 113 4.76 6.80 -9.51
C ASN A 113 4.10 5.71 -8.64
N LEU A 114 4.89 4.93 -7.90
CA LEU A 114 4.40 4.15 -6.77
C LEU A 114 4.65 4.95 -5.50
N VAL A 115 3.59 5.22 -4.72
CA VAL A 115 3.65 6.08 -3.53
C VAL A 115 2.95 5.42 -2.37
N VAL A 116 3.60 5.41 -1.20
CA VAL A 116 2.94 5.10 0.08
C VAL A 116 2.52 6.43 0.71
N TYR A 117 1.21 6.61 0.87
CA TYR A 117 0.62 7.78 1.51
C TYR A 117 0.27 7.47 2.96
N GLY A 118 0.53 8.43 3.85
CA GLY A 118 0.27 8.32 5.27
C GLY A 118 -0.29 9.58 5.91
N ALA A 119 -0.63 9.46 7.18
CA ALA A 119 -1.16 10.52 8.02
C ALA A 119 -0.38 10.60 9.34
N THR A 120 -0.31 11.79 9.90
CA THR A 120 0.28 12.05 11.22
C THR A 120 -0.81 12.47 12.18
N GLY A 121 -0.82 11.94 13.41
CA GLY A 121 -1.79 12.34 14.44
C GLY A 121 -1.33 12.04 15.85
N LEU A 122 -2.16 12.44 16.83
CA LEU A 122 -1.94 12.16 18.24
C LEU A 122 -1.94 10.65 18.48
N ALA A 123 -0.87 10.11 19.06
CA ALA A 123 -0.73 8.67 19.31
C ALA A 123 -1.84 8.14 20.24
N SER A 124 -2.33 8.96 21.16
CA SER A 124 -3.46 8.67 22.06
C SER A 124 -4.82 8.54 21.33
N SER A 125 -4.94 9.01 20.08
CA SER A 125 -6.19 8.97 19.29
C SER A 125 -6.31 7.75 18.37
N GLY A 126 -5.34 6.83 18.43
CA GLY A 126 -5.28 5.64 17.58
C GLY A 126 -4.70 5.91 16.18
N ASN A 127 -4.99 5.03 15.23
CA ASN A 127 -4.48 5.15 13.85
C ASN A 127 -5.09 6.39 13.15
N PRO A 128 -4.29 7.41 12.74
CA PRO A 128 -4.78 8.63 12.11
C PRO A 128 -5.42 8.41 10.73
N CYS A 129 -5.13 7.30 10.05
CA CYS A 129 -5.73 6.95 8.76
C CYS A 129 -7.26 6.79 8.82
N GLN A 130 -7.81 6.44 9.99
CA GLN A 130 -9.27 6.33 10.18
C GLN A 130 -10.01 7.68 10.17
N ARG A 131 -9.28 8.80 10.25
CA ARG A 131 -9.85 10.16 10.35
C ARG A 131 -9.28 11.14 9.32
N THR A 132 -8.40 10.67 8.44
CA THR A 132 -7.70 11.48 7.44
C THR A 132 -8.17 11.08 6.04
N SER A 133 -8.71 12.05 5.28
CA SER A 133 -9.07 11.80 3.88
C SER A 133 -7.82 11.71 3.01
N PHE A 134 -7.89 10.96 1.90
CA PHE A 134 -6.76 10.78 0.98
C PHE A 134 -6.16 12.12 0.50
N ALA A 135 -7.00 13.13 0.27
CA ALA A 135 -6.57 14.47 -0.14
C ALA A 135 -5.71 15.22 0.91
N SER A 136 -5.74 14.80 2.18
CA SER A 136 -4.93 15.37 3.25
C SER A 136 -3.69 14.54 3.59
N MET A 137 -3.57 13.31 3.09
CA MET A 137 -2.42 12.43 3.33
C MET A 137 -1.14 12.99 2.69
N LYS A 138 0.01 12.58 3.23
CA LYS A 138 1.34 12.97 2.76
C LYS A 138 2.10 11.75 2.23
N PRO A 139 2.94 11.90 1.19
CA PRO A 139 3.79 10.80 0.73
C PRO A 139 4.86 10.53 1.80
N PHE A 140 4.89 9.30 2.32
CA PHE A 140 5.93 8.84 3.24
C PHE A 140 7.07 8.14 2.48
N TRP A 141 6.74 7.43 1.40
CA TRP A 141 7.70 6.82 0.49
C TRP A 141 7.22 6.98 -0.96
N ASN A 142 8.14 7.08 -1.93
CA ASN A 142 7.82 6.99 -3.36
C ASN A 142 8.99 6.46 -4.21
N SER A 143 8.67 5.83 -5.33
CA SER A 143 9.64 5.29 -6.31
C SER A 143 10.36 6.37 -7.12
N ARG A 144 9.90 7.63 -7.07
CA ARG A 144 10.42 8.79 -7.83
C ARG A 144 10.26 8.63 -9.35
N THR A 145 9.16 8.02 -9.80
CA THR A 145 8.89 7.69 -11.21
C THR A 145 7.70 8.46 -11.82
N SER A 146 7.24 9.55 -11.19
CA SER A 146 6.12 10.41 -11.64
C SER A 146 6.30 11.14 -12.98
N ALA A 147 7.45 10.97 -13.65
CA ALA A 147 7.71 11.55 -14.97
C ALA A 147 7.33 10.62 -16.14
N TYR A 148 6.76 9.44 -15.84
CA TYR A 148 6.57 8.36 -16.82
C TYR A 148 5.11 7.87 -16.84
N PRO A 149 4.15 8.72 -17.27
CA PRO A 149 2.74 8.36 -17.30
C PRO A 149 2.47 7.13 -18.17
N GLY A 150 1.55 6.28 -17.71
CA GLY A 150 1.24 5.01 -18.37
C GLY A 150 2.31 3.93 -18.23
N SER A 151 3.25 4.07 -17.28
CA SER A 151 4.14 2.99 -16.82
C SER A 151 3.36 1.77 -16.32
N THR A 152 4.05 0.63 -16.19
CA THR A 152 3.56 -0.56 -15.49
C THR A 152 4.31 -0.79 -14.17
N LEU A 153 3.63 -1.42 -13.20
CA LEU A 153 4.23 -1.95 -11.98
C LEU A 153 4.18 -3.48 -12.06
N GLU A 154 5.33 -4.14 -11.99
CA GLU A 154 5.45 -5.60 -12.19
C GLU A 154 6.21 -6.26 -11.05
N VAL A 155 5.60 -7.28 -10.44
CA VAL A 155 6.27 -8.27 -9.59
C VAL A 155 6.69 -9.40 -10.52
N GLN A 156 7.98 -9.48 -10.80
CA GLN A 156 8.53 -10.41 -11.78
C GLN A 156 8.74 -11.80 -11.18
N ASP A 157 8.69 -12.82 -12.04
CA ASP A 157 8.93 -14.22 -11.67
C ASP A 157 10.41 -14.48 -11.29
N ASP A 158 11.30 -13.49 -11.38
CA ASP A 158 12.66 -13.54 -10.81
C ASP A 158 12.73 -13.01 -9.37
N GLY A 159 11.62 -12.53 -8.80
CA GLY A 159 11.55 -11.93 -7.47
C GLY A 159 11.86 -10.44 -7.39
N ASN A 160 11.98 -9.74 -8.53
CA ASN A 160 12.18 -8.30 -8.59
C ASN A 160 10.83 -7.55 -8.68
N LEU A 161 10.68 -6.44 -7.95
CA LEU A 161 9.61 -5.47 -8.18
C LEU A 161 10.16 -4.35 -9.08
N VAL A 162 9.52 -4.10 -10.22
CA VAL A 162 10.01 -3.15 -11.23
C VAL A 162 8.90 -2.20 -11.69
N ILE A 163 9.28 -0.96 -11.99
CA ILE A 163 8.45 -0.01 -12.74
C ILE A 163 9.08 0.19 -14.11
N TYR A 164 8.34 -0.17 -15.16
CA TYR A 164 8.72 0.04 -16.56
C TYR A 164 7.93 1.18 -17.18
N ASP A 165 8.60 2.04 -17.96
CA ASP A 165 7.90 3.01 -18.80
C ASP A 165 7.29 2.36 -20.07
N THR A 166 6.60 3.17 -20.88
CA THR A 166 5.99 2.71 -22.14
C THR A 166 6.98 2.24 -23.21
N SER A 167 8.28 2.47 -23.01
CA SER A 167 9.36 2.02 -23.89
C SER A 167 10.04 0.75 -23.33
N SER A 168 9.44 0.12 -22.32
CA SER A 168 10.00 -1.03 -21.58
C SER A 168 11.34 -0.74 -20.90
N ILE A 169 11.64 0.51 -20.56
CA ILE A 169 12.83 0.89 -19.79
C ILE A 169 12.48 0.85 -18.30
N ALA A 170 13.22 0.06 -17.53
CA ALA A 170 13.08 0.03 -16.07
C ALA A 170 13.49 1.38 -15.48
N ARG A 171 12.54 2.10 -14.87
CA ARG A 171 12.74 3.41 -14.23
C ARG A 171 13.02 3.31 -12.74
N TRP A 172 12.55 2.25 -12.10
CA TRP A 172 12.86 1.89 -10.72
C TRP A 172 12.79 0.36 -10.56
N ASN A 173 13.60 -0.21 -9.66
CA ASN A 173 13.44 -1.59 -9.20
C ASN A 173 13.90 -1.78 -7.75
N SER A 174 13.38 -2.81 -7.08
CA SER A 174 13.71 -3.18 -5.69
C SER A 174 15.11 -3.78 -5.50
N ARG A 175 15.78 -4.17 -6.58
CA ARG A 175 17.10 -4.85 -6.58
C ARG A 175 17.08 -6.21 -5.85
N THR A 176 15.95 -6.90 -5.91
CA THR A 176 15.74 -8.20 -5.23
C THR A 176 15.72 -9.40 -6.16
N CYS A 177 16.14 -9.23 -7.42
CA CYS A 177 16.10 -10.26 -8.45
C CYS A 177 16.73 -11.59 -8.03
N CYS A 178 16.47 -12.56 -8.89
CA CYS A 178 17.25 -13.78 -9.04
C CYS A 178 17.03 -14.75 -7.86
N ARG A 179 15.74 -15.01 -7.54
CA ARG A 179 15.23 -15.75 -6.37
C ARG A 179 14.33 -16.95 -6.70
#